data_AF-A0A0W8C5G0-F1
#
_entry.id   AF-A0A0W8C5G0-F1
#
_cell.length_a   1.000
_cell.length_b   1.000
_cell.length_c   1.000
_cell.angle_alpha   90.00
_cell.angle_beta   90.00
_cell.angle_gamma   90.00
#
_symmetry.space_group_name_H-M   'P 1'
#
loop_
_entity.id
_entity.type
_entity.pdbx_description
1 polymer ?
#
loop_
_entity_poly.entity_id
_entity_poly.type
_entity_poly.pdbx_seq_one_letter_code
_entity_poly.pdbx_strand_id
1 'polypeptide(L)'
;MKALETQAAKAMKLGPIDDTLTSSNRKYLVDQVKEMNSKSRIKKVSVIGILTTKYGDDALAKALLKAERNAESTSLFAKEIQELRAKQLKMWKSSSKSADDIFKQLRFGDDMFPISQKFEILDDYIKFIKPKAYDQTLLRTIIKGADNLKMFTNFNGPTLVKKLVSATDDPNAKSIAEKLLGSVDNVLTTLNINKDKLKAISSGKLDALEQFIKMKGSEDDVIATLTSLFGGHNNLANILERSRKTDRNAIPLQQKQFAALVKKNINPENFMSTVFKTSPQ
;
A
#
# COMPACT_ATOMS: atom_id res chain seq x y z
N MET A 1 -23.27 23.36 0.80
CA MET A 1 -22.95 22.80 2.13
C MET A 1 -21.72 23.47 2.72
N LYS A 2 -20.58 23.46 2.01
CA LYS A 2 -19.29 24.04 2.46
C LYS A 2 -19.35 25.48 3.01
N ALA A 3 -20.11 26.39 2.39
CA ALA A 3 -20.28 27.75 2.89
C ALA A 3 -20.95 27.84 4.27
N LEU A 4 -21.94 26.97 4.54
CA LEU A 4 -22.63 26.92 5.84
C LEU A 4 -21.72 26.33 6.93
N GLU A 5 -20.96 25.28 6.61
CA GLU A 5 -19.98 24.71 7.53
C GLU A 5 -18.85 25.70 7.85
N THR A 6 -18.47 26.53 6.87
CA THR A 6 -17.53 27.64 7.08
C THR A 6 -18.09 28.69 8.03
N GLN A 7 -19.35 29.09 7.86
CA GLN A 7 -20.00 30.03 8.76
C GLN A 7 -20.16 29.46 10.17
N ALA A 8 -20.58 28.20 10.28
CA ALA A 8 -20.72 27.50 11.56
C ALA A 8 -19.37 27.39 12.29
N ALA A 9 -18.31 26.96 11.60
CA ALA A 9 -16.96 26.86 12.16
C ALA A 9 -16.44 28.21 12.68
N LYS A 10 -16.74 29.31 11.98
CA LYS A 10 -16.39 30.66 12.43
C LYS A 10 -17.21 31.09 13.65
N ALA A 11 -18.51 30.82 13.67
CA ALA A 11 -19.41 31.21 14.77
C ALA A 11 -19.09 30.47 16.07
N MET A 12 -18.78 29.17 16.00
CA MET A 12 -18.53 28.32 17.17
C MET A 12 -17.18 28.59 17.87
N LYS A 13 -16.31 29.43 17.29
CA LYS A 13 -15.00 29.80 17.85
C LYS A 13 -14.21 28.58 18.40
N LEU A 14 -14.17 27.50 17.62
CA LEU A 14 -13.49 26.27 18.03
C LEU A 14 -12.01 26.55 18.36
N GLY A 15 -11.55 26.01 19.49
CA GLY A 15 -10.18 26.16 20.00
C GLY A 15 -9.16 25.30 19.25
N PRO A 16 -8.05 24.93 19.90
CA PRO A 16 -7.14 23.90 19.39
C PRO A 16 -7.86 22.57 19.13
N ILE A 17 -7.30 21.76 18.23
CA ILE A 17 -7.94 20.52 17.80
C ILE A 17 -8.05 19.49 18.92
N ASP A 18 -7.01 19.31 19.72
CA ASP A 18 -6.99 18.36 20.83
C ASP A 18 -8.06 18.73 21.87
N ASP A 19 -8.20 20.02 22.21
CA ASP A 19 -9.24 20.52 23.11
C ASP A 19 -10.65 20.32 22.56
N THR A 20 -10.83 20.54 21.25
CA THR A 20 -12.12 20.37 20.57
C THR A 20 -12.58 18.92 20.55
N LEU A 21 -11.64 17.97 20.49
CA LEU A 21 -11.93 16.54 20.44
C LEU A 21 -12.20 15.91 21.81
N THR A 22 -12.02 16.64 22.92
CA THR A 22 -12.41 16.17 24.26
C THR A 22 -13.90 15.81 24.33
N SER A 23 -14.28 14.92 25.25
CA SER A 23 -15.66 14.43 25.39
C SER A 23 -16.69 15.57 25.52
N SER A 24 -16.40 16.57 26.37
CA SER A 24 -17.29 17.70 26.65
C SER A 24 -17.46 18.61 25.43
N ASN A 25 -16.36 19.06 24.83
CA ASN A 25 -16.38 19.99 23.70
C ASN A 25 -16.96 19.34 22.44
N ARG A 26 -16.65 18.06 22.20
CA ARG A 26 -17.27 17.30 21.09
C ARG A 26 -18.78 17.15 21.29
N LYS A 27 -19.24 16.82 22.50
CA LYS A 27 -20.67 16.71 22.80
C LYS A 27 -21.38 18.02 22.54
N TYR A 28 -20.82 19.14 23.01
CA TYR A 28 -21.33 20.48 22.72
C TYR A 28 -21.43 20.73 21.20
N LEU A 29 -20.37 20.42 20.44
CA LEU A 29 -20.37 20.57 18.98
C LEU A 29 -21.45 19.73 18.30
N VAL A 30 -21.66 18.49 18.74
CA VAL A 30 -22.72 17.60 18.22
C VAL A 30 -24.09 18.22 18.47
N ASP A 31 -24.34 18.74 19.66
CA ASP A 31 -25.64 19.33 20.03
C ASP A 31 -25.90 20.64 19.28
N GLN A 32 -24.88 21.49 19.08
CA GLN A 32 -24.98 22.67 18.23
C GLN A 32 -25.29 22.32 16.77
N VAL A 33 -24.68 21.27 16.21
CA VAL A 33 -24.99 20.80 14.86
C VAL A 33 -26.43 20.30 14.76
N LYS A 34 -26.94 19.57 15.77
CA LYS A 34 -28.34 19.15 15.81
C LYS A 34 -29.28 20.35 15.82
N GLU A 35 -28.99 21.37 16.64
CA GLU A 35 -29.79 22.59 16.72
C GLU A 35 -29.78 23.39 15.41
N MET A 36 -28.62 23.54 14.75
CA MET A 36 -28.54 24.20 13.44
C MET A 36 -29.34 23.45 12.38
N ASN A 37 -29.30 22.11 12.41
CA ASN A 37 -30.00 21.27 11.46
C ASN A 37 -31.50 21.17 11.70
N SER A 38 -31.98 21.32 12.94
CA SER A 38 -33.43 21.36 13.22
C SER A 38 -34.06 22.66 12.71
N LYS A 39 -33.30 23.75 12.71
CA LYS A 39 -33.73 25.07 12.19
C LYS A 39 -33.66 25.18 10.66
N SER A 40 -32.99 24.24 9.97
CA SER A 40 -32.77 24.28 8.51
C SER A 40 -33.54 23.19 7.77
N ARG A 41 -34.45 23.59 6.86
CA ARG A 41 -35.24 22.65 6.05
C ARG A 41 -34.53 22.14 4.79
N ILE A 42 -33.48 22.82 4.31
CA ILE A 42 -32.90 22.58 2.97
C ILE A 42 -31.44 22.13 3.04
N LYS A 43 -30.61 22.73 3.90
CA LYS A 43 -29.17 22.44 3.96
C LYS A 43 -28.76 22.06 5.37
N LYS A 44 -28.31 20.82 5.53
CA LYS A 44 -27.75 20.32 6.80
C LYS A 44 -26.22 20.44 6.80
N VAL A 45 -25.66 20.78 7.95
CA VAL A 45 -24.23 20.76 8.23
C VAL A 45 -23.85 19.49 8.97
N SER A 46 -22.59 19.09 8.89
CA SER A 46 -22.08 17.91 9.58
C SER A 46 -20.99 18.30 10.58
N VAL A 47 -20.88 17.57 11.69
CA VAL A 47 -19.77 17.74 12.65
C VAL A 47 -18.44 17.60 11.93
N ILE A 48 -18.29 16.57 11.08
CA ILE A 48 -17.03 16.34 10.38
C ILE A 48 -16.70 17.44 9.38
N GLY A 49 -17.68 17.99 8.66
CA GLY A 49 -17.46 19.07 7.71
C GLY A 49 -17.09 20.40 8.40
N ILE A 50 -17.66 20.69 9.57
CA ILE A 50 -17.26 21.83 10.40
C ILE A 50 -15.81 21.65 10.88
N LEU A 51 -15.48 20.48 11.46
CA LEU A 51 -14.12 20.18 11.91
C LEU A 51 -13.11 20.27 10.76
N THR A 52 -13.46 19.73 9.59
CA THR A 52 -12.59 19.75 8.39
C THR A 52 -12.40 21.18 7.88
N THR A 53 -13.45 22.00 7.91
CA THR A 53 -13.37 23.40 7.51
C THR A 53 -12.47 24.21 8.45
N LYS A 54 -12.47 23.89 9.75
CA LYS A 54 -11.67 24.56 10.76
C LYS A 54 -10.20 24.14 10.74
N TYR A 55 -9.94 22.83 10.69
CA TYR A 55 -8.59 22.26 10.92
C TYR A 55 -7.90 21.79 9.65
N GLY A 56 -8.64 21.64 8.55
CA GLY A 56 -8.16 20.95 7.35
C GLY A 56 -8.18 19.44 7.51
N ASP A 57 -8.16 18.73 6.38
CA ASP A 57 -8.27 17.27 6.36
C ASP A 57 -7.08 16.57 7.03
N ASP A 58 -5.86 17.08 6.83
CA ASP A 58 -4.61 16.47 7.33
C ASP A 58 -4.54 16.46 8.87
N ALA A 59 -4.57 17.65 9.47
CA ALA A 59 -4.49 17.81 10.93
C ALA A 59 -5.64 17.08 11.64
N LEU A 60 -6.85 17.12 11.05
CA LEU A 60 -8.00 16.42 11.59
C LEU A 60 -7.85 14.90 11.57
N ALA A 61 -7.37 14.32 10.47
CA ALA A 61 -7.16 12.88 10.40
C ALA A 61 -6.13 12.38 11.43
N LYS A 62 -5.03 13.12 11.58
CA LYS A 62 -3.98 12.85 12.55
C LYS A 62 -4.51 12.93 14.00
N ALA A 63 -5.27 13.98 14.32
CA ALA A 63 -5.83 14.16 15.65
C ALA A 63 -6.91 13.12 15.99
N LEU A 64 -7.76 12.74 15.03
CA LEU A 64 -8.76 11.69 15.25
C LEU A 64 -8.10 10.32 15.50
N LEU A 65 -7.07 9.95 14.73
CA LEU A 65 -6.33 8.72 14.99
C LEU A 65 -5.63 8.75 16.36
N LYS A 66 -4.97 9.86 16.71
CA LYS A 66 -4.34 10.04 18.03
C LYS A 66 -5.36 9.90 19.16
N ALA A 67 -6.52 10.54 19.04
CA ALA A 67 -7.59 10.45 20.02
C ALA A 67 -8.12 9.02 20.19
N GLU A 68 -8.26 8.26 19.09
CA GLU A 68 -8.69 6.86 19.15
C GLU A 68 -7.66 5.98 19.84
N ARG A 69 -6.37 6.11 19.49
CA ARG A 69 -5.30 5.30 20.07
C ARG A 69 -5.09 5.56 21.57
N ASN A 70 -5.43 6.76 22.03
CA ASN A 70 -5.35 7.14 23.44
C ASN A 70 -6.61 6.79 24.23
N ALA A 71 -7.70 6.40 23.56
CA ALA A 71 -8.95 6.07 24.21
C ALA A 71 -8.93 4.64 24.75
N GLU A 72 -9.61 4.42 25.88
CA GLU A 72 -9.97 3.07 26.28
C GLU A 72 -10.93 2.47 25.24
N SER A 73 -10.55 1.32 24.67
CA SER A 73 -11.17 0.75 23.46
C SER A 73 -12.68 0.53 23.55
N THR A 74 -13.22 0.27 24.75
CA THR A 74 -14.64 0.02 24.99
C THR A 74 -15.43 1.27 25.40
N SER A 75 -14.74 2.39 25.62
CA SER A 75 -15.37 3.63 26.06
C SER A 75 -16.32 4.22 25.02
N LEU A 76 -17.33 4.96 25.49
CA LEU A 76 -18.19 5.75 24.59
C LEU A 76 -17.37 6.74 23.76
N PHE A 77 -16.31 7.30 24.35
CA PHE A 77 -15.39 8.21 23.67
C PHE A 77 -14.73 7.56 22.46
N ALA A 78 -14.18 6.35 22.60
CA ALA A 78 -13.58 5.61 21.48
C ALA A 78 -14.56 5.40 20.33
N LYS A 79 -15.80 4.97 20.65
CA LYS A 79 -16.87 4.76 19.64
C LYS A 79 -17.21 6.04 18.90
N GLU A 80 -17.33 7.16 19.60
CA GLU A 80 -17.63 8.46 18.98
C GLU A 80 -16.50 8.97 18.08
N ILE A 81 -15.23 8.75 18.46
CA ILE A 81 -14.08 9.08 17.61
C ILE A 81 -14.05 8.18 16.37
N GLN A 82 -14.30 6.88 16.52
CA GLN A 82 -14.40 5.93 15.39
C GLN A 82 -15.49 6.35 14.40
N GLU A 83 -16.64 6.78 14.89
CA GLU A 83 -17.70 7.32 14.02
C GLU A 83 -17.25 8.56 13.26
N LEU A 84 -16.51 9.47 13.91
CA LEU A 84 -15.96 10.66 13.25
C LEU A 84 -14.94 10.27 12.18
N ARG A 85 -14.05 9.32 12.45
CA ARG A 85 -13.12 8.77 11.43
C ARG A 85 -13.89 8.18 10.27
N ALA A 86 -14.89 7.34 10.50
CA ALA A 86 -15.71 6.76 9.44
C ALA A 86 -16.44 7.83 8.60
N LYS A 87 -16.95 8.89 9.24
CA LYS A 87 -17.56 10.05 8.55
C LYS A 87 -16.51 10.81 7.72
N GLN A 88 -15.27 10.94 8.21
CA GLN A 88 -14.16 11.54 7.46
C GLN A 88 -13.84 10.74 6.17
N LEU A 89 -13.71 9.41 6.28
CA LEU A 89 -13.47 8.55 5.11
C LEU A 89 -14.60 8.66 4.07
N LYS A 90 -15.86 8.67 4.54
CA LYS A 90 -17.03 8.88 3.66
C LYS A 90 -16.99 10.22 2.94
N MET A 91 -16.61 11.29 3.64
CA MET A 91 -16.49 12.63 3.08
C MET A 91 -15.36 12.74 2.05
N TRP A 92 -14.21 12.10 2.29
CA TRP A 92 -13.13 12.02 1.29
C TRP A 92 -13.59 11.29 0.03
N LYS A 93 -14.29 10.17 0.19
CA LYS A 93 -14.86 9.41 -0.94
C LYS A 93 -15.90 10.22 -1.70
N SER A 94 -16.82 10.91 -1.01
CA SER A 94 -17.85 11.74 -1.67
C SER A 94 -17.26 12.97 -2.35
N SER A 95 -16.09 13.42 -1.92
CA SER A 95 -15.29 14.47 -2.57
C SER A 95 -14.36 13.91 -3.66
N SER A 96 -14.53 12.66 -4.07
CA SER A 96 -13.76 11.97 -5.10
C SER A 96 -12.24 11.95 -4.86
N LYS A 97 -11.79 12.02 -3.60
CA LYS A 97 -10.35 11.94 -3.28
C LYS A 97 -9.83 10.53 -3.59
N SER A 98 -8.77 10.45 -4.38
CA SER A 98 -8.07 9.19 -4.62
C SER A 98 -7.14 8.82 -3.46
N ALA A 99 -6.64 7.59 -3.43
CA ALA A 99 -5.60 7.20 -2.49
C ALA A 99 -4.33 8.06 -2.64
N ASP A 100 -3.96 8.41 -3.87
CA ASP A 100 -2.85 9.33 -4.18
C ASP A 100 -3.07 10.72 -3.56
N ASP A 101 -4.31 11.23 -3.59
CA ASP A 101 -4.64 12.54 -3.01
C ASP A 101 -4.53 12.53 -1.49
N ILE A 102 -5.00 11.45 -0.84
CA ILE A 102 -4.86 11.28 0.61
C ILE A 102 -3.39 11.09 1.00
N PHE A 103 -2.60 10.34 0.22
CA PHE A 103 -1.18 10.22 0.46
C PHE A 103 -0.48 11.59 0.46
N LYS A 104 -0.71 12.40 -0.58
CA LYS A 104 -0.16 13.77 -0.66
C LYS A 104 -0.63 14.64 0.50
N GLN A 105 -1.91 14.56 0.83
CA GLN A 105 -2.51 15.34 1.91
C GLN A 105 -1.92 15.01 3.28
N LEU A 106 -1.54 13.76 3.54
CA LEU A 106 -0.94 13.34 4.81
C LEU A 106 0.50 13.83 4.98
N ARG A 107 1.09 14.43 3.94
CA ARG A 107 2.40 15.08 3.95
C ARG A 107 3.47 14.20 4.56
N PHE A 108 3.61 12.99 4.02
CA PHE A 108 4.71 12.10 4.42
C PHE A 108 6.03 12.89 4.29
N GLY A 109 6.86 12.90 5.35
CA GLY A 109 8.19 13.54 5.35
C GLY A 109 8.26 15.01 5.74
N ASP A 110 7.15 15.73 5.76
CA ASP A 110 7.16 17.19 6.01
C ASP A 110 6.91 17.57 7.47
N ASP A 111 6.61 16.60 8.34
CA ASP A 111 6.34 16.84 9.75
C ASP A 111 6.79 15.67 10.65
N MET A 112 6.81 15.92 11.97
CA MET A 112 7.20 14.94 12.99
C MET A 112 6.10 13.91 13.33
N PHE A 113 4.94 13.94 12.66
CA PHE A 113 3.88 12.98 12.94
C PHE A 113 4.31 11.58 12.46
N PRO A 114 4.16 10.52 13.29
CA PRO A 114 4.71 9.21 12.97
C PRO A 114 4.27 8.69 11.60
N ILE A 115 5.25 8.32 10.77
CA ILE A 115 5.02 7.79 9.42
C ILE A 115 4.11 6.55 9.48
N SER A 116 4.28 5.68 10.48
CA SER A 116 3.43 4.50 10.70
C SER A 116 1.96 4.86 10.88
N GLN A 117 1.66 5.94 11.60
CA GLN A 117 0.28 6.42 11.81
C GLN A 117 -0.29 7.08 10.56
N LYS A 118 0.53 7.76 9.75
CA LYS A 118 0.10 8.23 8.42
C LYS A 118 -0.28 7.06 7.52
N PHE A 119 0.51 5.98 7.56
CA PHE A 119 0.18 4.76 6.83
C PHE A 119 -1.12 4.14 7.33
N GLU A 120 -1.38 4.13 8.64
CA GLU A 120 -2.66 3.64 9.19
C GLU A 120 -3.87 4.43 8.65
N ILE A 121 -3.79 5.76 8.61
CA ILE A 121 -4.87 6.59 8.03
C ILE A 121 -5.09 6.28 6.55
N LEU A 122 -4.00 6.17 5.78
CA LEU A 122 -4.07 5.83 4.36
C LEU A 122 -4.64 4.42 4.15
N ASP A 123 -4.22 3.48 4.98
CA ASP A 123 -4.64 2.08 4.96
C ASP A 123 -6.15 1.94 5.14
N ASP A 124 -6.68 2.59 6.17
CA ASP A 124 -8.11 2.61 6.47
C ASP A 124 -8.92 3.20 5.32
N TYR A 125 -8.40 4.26 4.68
CA TYR A 125 -9.07 4.85 3.53
C TYR A 125 -9.08 3.91 2.31
N ILE A 126 -7.95 3.28 1.99
CA ILE A 126 -7.86 2.36 0.85
C ILE A 126 -8.76 1.14 1.04
N LYS A 127 -8.79 0.57 2.26
CA LYS A 127 -9.75 -0.49 2.63
C LYS A 127 -11.19 -0.05 2.39
N PHE A 128 -11.51 1.19 2.76
CA PHE A 128 -12.85 1.74 2.59
C PHE A 128 -13.25 1.97 1.12
N ILE A 129 -12.34 2.46 0.26
CA ILE A 129 -12.69 2.80 -1.13
C ILE A 129 -12.51 1.65 -2.12
N LYS A 130 -11.57 0.74 -1.89
CA LYS A 130 -11.21 -0.34 -2.82
C LYS A 130 -10.87 -1.64 -2.09
N PRO A 131 -11.81 -2.24 -1.33
CA PRO A 131 -11.54 -3.46 -0.56
C PRO A 131 -11.07 -4.63 -1.44
N LYS A 132 -11.60 -4.75 -2.67
CA LYS A 132 -11.23 -5.82 -3.61
C LYS A 132 -9.87 -5.63 -4.30
N ALA A 133 -9.44 -4.38 -4.47
CA ALA A 133 -8.17 -4.04 -5.13
C ALA A 133 -7.19 -3.40 -4.14
N TYR A 134 -7.33 -3.79 -2.87
CA TYR A 134 -6.71 -3.12 -1.74
C TYR A 134 -5.19 -3.19 -1.81
N ASP A 135 -4.61 -4.39 -1.91
CA ASP A 135 -3.15 -4.59 -1.93
C ASP A 135 -2.50 -3.84 -3.10
N GLN A 136 -3.08 -3.99 -4.30
CA GLN A 136 -2.60 -3.32 -5.50
C GLN A 136 -2.67 -1.79 -5.37
N THR A 137 -3.74 -1.26 -4.77
CA THR A 137 -3.92 0.19 -4.59
C THR A 137 -2.96 0.74 -3.55
N LEU A 138 -2.80 0.05 -2.41
CA LEU A 138 -1.88 0.43 -1.34
C LEU A 138 -0.44 0.50 -1.87
N LEU A 139 0.00 -0.57 -2.53
CA LEU A 139 1.34 -0.63 -3.12
C LEU A 139 1.59 0.49 -4.13
N ARG A 140 0.69 0.65 -5.11
CA ARG A 140 0.82 1.68 -6.14
C ARG A 140 0.91 3.08 -5.55
N THR A 141 0.05 3.37 -4.56
CA THR A 141 -0.01 4.68 -3.91
C THR A 141 1.30 4.99 -3.21
N ILE A 142 1.88 4.00 -2.54
CA ILE A 142 3.10 4.17 -1.75
C ILE A 142 4.33 4.28 -2.65
N ILE A 143 4.46 3.43 -3.68
CA ILE A 143 5.54 3.54 -4.67
C ILE A 143 5.53 4.93 -5.31
N LYS A 144 4.37 5.32 -5.85
CA LYS A 144 4.22 6.62 -6.51
C LYS A 144 4.46 7.79 -5.55
N GLY A 145 4.01 7.65 -4.31
CA GLY A 145 4.19 8.65 -3.26
C GLY A 145 5.65 8.84 -2.87
N ALA A 146 6.37 7.74 -2.64
CA ALA A 146 7.79 7.74 -2.29
C ALA A 146 8.65 8.33 -3.42
N ASP A 147 8.37 7.99 -4.68
CA ASP A 147 9.05 8.55 -5.85
C ASP A 147 8.86 10.08 -5.94
N ASN A 148 7.63 10.56 -5.74
CA ASN A 148 7.31 11.99 -5.86
C ASN A 148 7.96 12.84 -4.76
N LEU A 149 8.10 12.31 -3.54
CA LEU A 149 8.67 13.08 -2.43
C LEU A 149 10.20 13.14 -2.47
N LYS A 150 10.85 12.47 -3.44
CA LYS A 150 12.32 12.29 -3.47
C LYS A 150 12.90 11.86 -2.12
N MET A 151 12.07 11.31 -1.22
CA MET A 151 12.44 10.82 0.11
C MET A 151 13.58 9.82 0.03
N PHE A 152 13.67 9.16 -1.12
CA PHE A 152 14.73 8.26 -1.47
C PHE A 152 15.22 8.57 -2.87
N THR A 153 16.08 9.58 -3.00
CA THR A 153 16.91 9.71 -4.20
C THR A 153 17.61 8.37 -4.45
N ASN A 154 17.35 7.73 -5.60
CA ASN A 154 17.81 6.39 -6.03
C ASN A 154 16.93 5.16 -5.70
N PHE A 155 15.64 5.33 -5.39
CA PHE A 155 14.71 4.19 -5.35
C PHE A 155 14.36 3.68 -6.75
N ASN A 156 15.12 2.69 -7.24
CA ASN A 156 14.64 1.81 -8.29
C ASN A 156 13.95 0.58 -7.66
N GLY A 157 13.07 -0.08 -8.40
CA GLY A 157 12.32 -1.25 -7.92
C GLY A 157 13.17 -2.28 -7.13
N PRO A 158 14.36 -2.68 -7.63
CA PRO A 158 15.27 -3.54 -6.88
C PRO A 158 15.67 -3.03 -5.50
N THR A 159 16.10 -1.77 -5.41
CA THR A 159 16.51 -1.15 -4.15
C THR A 159 15.35 -1.08 -3.16
N LEU A 160 14.13 -0.76 -3.63
CA LEU A 160 12.93 -0.73 -2.81
C LEU A 160 12.62 -2.11 -2.22
N VAL A 161 12.56 -3.15 -3.05
CA VAL A 161 12.25 -4.52 -2.59
C VAL A 161 13.29 -4.98 -1.56
N LYS A 162 14.59 -4.76 -1.81
CA LYS A 162 15.64 -5.12 -0.85
C LYS A 162 15.51 -4.39 0.48
N LYS A 163 15.27 -3.07 0.46
CA LYS A 163 15.08 -2.29 1.69
C LYS A 163 13.84 -2.74 2.46
N LEU A 164 12.75 -3.05 1.76
CA LEU A 164 11.55 -3.59 2.40
C LEU A 164 11.82 -4.98 2.99
N VAL A 165 12.55 -5.84 2.28
CA VAL A 165 12.96 -7.16 2.82
C VAL A 165 13.81 -6.96 4.07
N SER A 166 14.80 -6.06 4.08
CA SER A 166 15.57 -5.78 5.30
C SER A 166 14.70 -5.19 6.42
N ALA A 167 13.68 -4.39 6.08
CA ALA A 167 12.76 -3.83 7.07
C ALA A 167 11.83 -4.90 7.69
N THR A 168 11.77 -6.13 7.16
CA THR A 168 11.04 -7.21 7.84
C THR A 168 11.75 -7.73 9.08
N ASP A 169 13.05 -7.44 9.22
CA ASP A 169 13.85 -7.82 10.39
C ASP A 169 13.68 -6.83 11.56
N ASP A 170 13.17 -5.61 11.31
CA ASP A 170 12.88 -4.61 12.34
C ASP A 170 11.46 -4.84 12.91
N PRO A 171 11.30 -5.18 14.21
CA PRO A 171 9.99 -5.43 14.82
C PRO A 171 8.98 -4.27 14.65
N ASN A 172 9.46 -3.02 14.57
CA ASN A 172 8.61 -1.84 14.43
C ASN A 172 8.17 -1.61 12.98
N ALA A 173 8.96 -2.08 12.01
CA ALA A 173 8.68 -1.91 10.58
C ALA A 173 8.11 -3.17 9.93
N LYS A 174 8.27 -4.35 10.54
CA LYS A 174 7.97 -5.66 9.97
C LYS A 174 6.58 -5.76 9.38
N SER A 175 5.55 -5.43 10.16
CA SER A 175 4.16 -5.55 9.70
C SER A 175 3.89 -4.69 8.46
N ILE A 176 4.46 -3.48 8.42
CA ILE A 176 4.31 -2.57 7.27
C ILE A 176 5.15 -3.10 6.10
N ALA A 177 6.40 -3.50 6.33
CA ALA A 177 7.30 -4.02 5.31
C ALA A 177 6.74 -5.28 4.62
N GLU A 178 6.25 -6.25 5.39
CA GLU A 178 5.63 -7.47 4.87
C GLU A 178 4.36 -7.16 4.06
N LYS A 179 3.57 -6.19 4.54
CA LYS A 179 2.36 -5.74 3.86
C LYS A 179 2.65 -4.98 2.57
N LEU A 180 3.72 -4.19 2.54
CA LEU A 180 4.18 -3.49 1.34
C LEU A 180 4.78 -4.45 0.32
N LEU A 181 5.53 -5.46 0.75
CA LEU A 181 6.00 -6.51 -0.14
C LEU A 181 4.83 -7.35 -0.66
N GLY A 182 3.83 -7.62 0.19
CA GLY A 182 2.61 -8.31 -0.17
C GLY A 182 2.86 -9.71 -0.75
N SER A 183 2.41 -9.92 -1.98
CA SER A 183 2.57 -11.16 -2.76
C SER A 183 3.77 -11.13 -3.71
N VAL A 184 4.09 -12.29 -4.29
CA VAL A 184 5.09 -12.39 -5.38
C VAL A 184 4.72 -11.49 -6.56
N ASP A 185 3.44 -11.40 -6.93
CA ASP A 185 2.97 -10.56 -8.04
C ASP A 185 3.20 -9.06 -7.80
N ASN A 186 3.05 -8.61 -6.56
CA ASN A 186 3.36 -7.24 -6.15
C ASN A 186 4.84 -6.92 -6.34
N VAL A 187 5.72 -7.84 -5.94
CA VAL A 187 7.16 -7.71 -6.12
C VAL A 187 7.54 -7.74 -7.60
N LEU A 188 6.98 -8.66 -8.40
CA LEU A 188 7.19 -8.68 -9.85
C LEU A 188 6.77 -7.38 -10.52
N THR A 189 5.63 -6.81 -10.10
CA THR A 189 5.15 -5.50 -10.57
C THR A 189 6.13 -4.38 -10.19
N THR A 190 6.60 -4.38 -8.95
CA THR A 190 7.57 -3.39 -8.43
C THR A 190 8.90 -3.45 -9.18
N LEU A 191 9.34 -4.66 -9.51
CA LEU A 191 10.54 -4.90 -10.30
C LEU A 191 10.32 -4.69 -11.80
N ASN A 192 9.07 -4.46 -12.23
CA ASN A 192 8.67 -4.39 -13.64
C ASN A 192 9.19 -5.62 -14.41
N ILE A 193 8.90 -6.80 -13.88
CA ILE A 193 9.13 -8.10 -14.50
C ILE A 193 7.78 -8.59 -15.03
N ASN A 194 7.67 -8.77 -16.35
CA ASN A 194 6.46 -9.25 -17.00
C ASN A 194 6.78 -10.12 -18.21
N LYS A 195 5.75 -10.81 -18.72
CA LYS A 195 5.83 -11.75 -19.86
C LYS A 195 6.48 -11.14 -21.10
N ASP A 196 6.33 -9.84 -21.32
CA ASP A 196 6.69 -9.17 -22.58
C ASP A 196 8.10 -8.57 -22.58
N LYS A 197 8.84 -8.60 -21.45
CA LYS A 197 10.09 -7.82 -21.27
C LYS A 197 11.24 -8.57 -20.60
N LEU A 198 11.67 -9.72 -21.11
CA LEU A 198 12.85 -10.39 -20.56
C LEU A 198 14.13 -9.57 -20.64
N LYS A 199 14.35 -8.83 -21.74
CA LYS A 199 15.51 -7.95 -21.91
C LYS A 199 15.62 -6.89 -20.79
N ALA A 200 14.54 -6.63 -20.05
CA ALA A 200 14.50 -5.68 -18.95
C ALA A 200 14.74 -6.30 -17.56
N ILE A 201 14.93 -7.62 -17.46
CA ILE A 201 15.19 -8.31 -16.20
C ILE A 201 16.69 -8.24 -15.91
N SER A 202 17.13 -7.21 -15.16
CA SER A 202 18.52 -7.08 -14.73
C SER A 202 18.87 -8.04 -13.59
N SER A 203 20.16 -8.33 -13.42
CA SER A 203 20.69 -9.05 -12.25
C SER A 203 20.20 -8.46 -10.92
N GLY A 204 20.15 -7.13 -10.79
CA GLY A 204 19.64 -6.47 -9.58
C GLY A 204 18.16 -6.77 -9.30
N LYS A 205 17.32 -6.90 -10.33
CA LYS A 205 15.91 -7.30 -10.17
C LYS A 205 15.80 -8.75 -9.72
N LEU A 206 16.60 -9.64 -10.29
CA LEU A 206 16.63 -11.05 -9.90
C LEU A 206 17.07 -11.22 -8.45
N ASP A 207 18.16 -10.56 -8.05
CA ASP A 207 18.65 -10.59 -6.67
C ASP A 207 17.60 -10.06 -5.68
N ALA A 208 16.91 -8.97 -6.01
CA ALA A 208 15.81 -8.47 -5.18
C ALA A 208 14.65 -9.47 -5.07
N LEU A 209 14.30 -10.16 -6.15
CA LEU A 209 13.28 -11.22 -6.14
C LEU A 209 13.74 -12.44 -5.31
N GLU A 210 15.01 -12.86 -5.44
CA GLU A 210 15.59 -13.95 -4.64
C GLU A 210 15.54 -13.65 -3.15
N GLN A 211 15.91 -12.43 -2.74
CA GLN A 211 15.85 -12.01 -1.34
C GLN A 211 14.42 -12.01 -0.81
N PHE A 212 13.46 -11.53 -1.60
CA PHE A 212 12.05 -11.55 -1.21
C PHE A 212 11.51 -12.97 -1.04
N ILE A 213 11.78 -13.85 -2.00
CA ILE A 213 11.35 -15.26 -1.95
C ILE A 213 11.95 -15.96 -0.74
N LYS A 214 13.24 -15.74 -0.47
CA LYS A 214 13.93 -16.26 0.71
C LYS A 214 13.29 -15.75 2.01
N MET A 215 12.94 -14.47 2.08
CA MET A 215 12.25 -13.89 3.25
C MET A 215 10.89 -14.55 3.50
N LYS A 216 10.14 -14.91 2.45
CA LYS A 216 8.86 -15.63 2.60
C LYS A 216 9.03 -17.07 3.10
N GLY A 217 10.26 -17.59 3.19
CA GLY A 217 10.51 -18.99 3.53
C GLY A 217 9.97 -19.97 2.49
N SER A 218 9.76 -19.52 1.25
CA SER A 218 9.23 -20.38 0.19
C SER A 218 10.29 -21.37 -0.28
N GLU A 219 9.91 -22.62 -0.50
CA GLU A 219 10.74 -23.61 -1.20
C GLU A 219 10.86 -23.30 -2.70
N ASP A 220 9.93 -22.52 -3.25
CA ASP A 220 9.96 -22.09 -4.64
C ASP A 220 11.16 -21.18 -4.87
N ASP A 221 12.05 -21.57 -5.77
CA ASP A 221 13.12 -20.69 -6.23
C ASP A 221 12.62 -19.68 -7.26
N VAL A 222 13.48 -18.72 -7.61
CA VAL A 222 13.18 -17.74 -8.66
C VAL A 222 12.79 -18.40 -9.99
N ILE A 223 13.29 -19.60 -10.28
CA ILE A 223 12.92 -20.32 -11.50
C ILE A 223 11.48 -20.81 -11.45
N ALA A 224 11.00 -21.31 -10.30
CA ALA A 224 9.59 -21.67 -10.15
C ALA A 224 8.67 -20.46 -10.38
N THR A 225 9.01 -19.31 -9.78
CA THR A 225 8.27 -18.06 -9.98
C THR A 225 8.25 -17.63 -11.45
N LEU A 226 9.41 -17.59 -12.11
CA LEU A 226 9.49 -17.23 -13.53
C LEU A 226 8.81 -18.27 -14.41
N THR A 227 8.89 -19.57 -14.09
CA THR A 227 8.20 -20.64 -14.80
C THR A 227 6.70 -20.41 -14.80
N SER A 228 6.11 -20.10 -13.63
CA SER A 228 4.70 -19.73 -13.52
C SER A 228 4.39 -18.46 -14.32
N LEU A 229 5.21 -17.41 -14.14
CA LEU A 229 5.04 -16.14 -14.84
C LEU A 229 5.04 -16.30 -16.36
N PHE A 230 5.91 -17.14 -16.93
CA PHE A 230 5.98 -17.33 -18.39
C PHE A 230 5.08 -18.45 -18.92
N GLY A 231 4.25 -19.06 -18.07
CA GLY A 231 3.26 -20.07 -18.50
C GLY A 231 3.86 -21.47 -18.72
N GLY A 232 4.90 -21.83 -17.97
CA GLY A 232 5.45 -23.18 -17.91
C GLY A 232 6.91 -23.30 -18.33
N HIS A 233 7.48 -24.49 -18.09
CA HIS A 233 8.90 -24.78 -18.33
C HIS A 233 9.28 -24.60 -19.81
N ASN A 234 8.43 -25.04 -20.74
CA ASN A 234 8.61 -24.88 -22.18
C ASN A 234 8.80 -23.41 -22.58
N ASN A 235 7.90 -22.53 -22.12
CA ASN A 235 7.94 -21.12 -22.48
C ASN A 235 9.18 -20.43 -21.89
N LEU A 236 9.47 -20.67 -20.60
CA LEU A 236 10.68 -20.11 -19.98
C LEU A 236 11.95 -20.57 -20.70
N ALA A 237 12.08 -21.88 -21.00
CA ALA A 237 13.24 -22.42 -21.70
C ALA A 237 13.41 -21.82 -23.11
N ASN A 238 12.33 -21.77 -23.89
CA ASN A 238 12.35 -21.20 -25.24
C ASN A 238 12.73 -19.72 -25.25
N ILE A 239 12.17 -18.97 -24.32
CA ILE A 239 12.45 -17.55 -24.19
C ILE A 239 13.94 -17.34 -23.86
N LEU A 240 14.46 -18.07 -22.87
CA LEU A 240 15.85 -17.94 -22.44
C LEU A 240 16.82 -18.36 -23.56
N GLU A 241 16.49 -19.40 -24.33
CA GLU A 241 17.32 -19.82 -25.45
C GLU A 241 17.33 -18.79 -26.58
N ARG A 242 16.17 -18.21 -26.91
CA ARG A 242 16.08 -17.14 -27.92
C ARG A 242 16.83 -15.88 -27.51
N SER A 243 16.85 -15.55 -26.22
CA SER A 243 17.54 -14.36 -25.72
C SER A 243 19.03 -14.59 -25.43
N ARG A 244 19.52 -15.84 -25.44
CA ARG A 244 20.88 -16.24 -25.09
C ARG A 244 22.00 -15.40 -25.71
N LYS A 245 21.87 -15.01 -26.98
CA LYS A 245 22.89 -14.19 -27.69
C LYS A 245 22.77 -12.68 -27.47
N THR A 246 21.62 -12.21 -26.99
CA THR A 246 21.28 -10.77 -26.95
C THR A 246 21.05 -10.23 -25.55
N ASP A 247 20.92 -11.10 -24.55
CA ASP A 247 20.68 -10.74 -23.16
C ASP A 247 21.73 -11.40 -22.27
N ARG A 248 22.53 -10.58 -21.59
CA ARG A 248 23.57 -11.02 -20.65
C ARG A 248 23.04 -11.86 -19.49
N ASN A 249 21.75 -11.77 -19.17
CA ASN A 249 21.13 -12.51 -18.08
C ASN A 249 20.55 -13.87 -18.51
N ALA A 250 20.44 -14.13 -19.82
CA ALA A 250 19.85 -15.36 -20.33
C ALA A 250 20.64 -16.59 -19.91
N ILE A 251 21.97 -16.58 -20.05
CA ILE A 251 22.83 -17.71 -19.66
C ILE A 251 22.77 -17.99 -18.15
N PRO A 252 22.96 -16.99 -17.25
CA PRO A 252 22.78 -17.21 -15.81
C PRO A 252 21.40 -17.76 -15.44
N LEU A 253 20.34 -17.29 -16.09
CA LEU A 253 18.98 -17.78 -15.84
C LEU A 253 18.79 -19.22 -16.36
N GLN A 254 19.39 -19.61 -17.49
CA GLN A 254 19.40 -20.99 -17.96
C GLN A 254 20.13 -21.91 -16.98
N GLN A 255 21.29 -21.49 -16.46
CA GLN A 255 22.03 -22.28 -15.46
C GLN A 255 21.21 -22.47 -14.19
N LYS A 256 20.57 -21.40 -13.68
CA LYS A 256 19.63 -21.49 -12.57
C LYS A 256 18.45 -22.41 -12.90
N GLN A 257 17.90 -22.33 -14.12
CA GLN A 257 16.82 -23.20 -14.58
C GLN A 257 17.24 -24.68 -14.53
N PHE A 258 18.41 -25.03 -15.06
CA PHE A 258 18.91 -26.40 -15.00
C PHE A 258 19.15 -26.87 -13.56
N ALA A 259 19.72 -26.03 -12.71
CA ALA A 259 19.89 -26.37 -11.29
C ALA A 259 18.55 -26.64 -10.58
N ALA A 260 17.52 -25.85 -10.86
CA ALA A 260 16.17 -26.04 -10.34
C ALA A 260 15.53 -27.34 -10.85
N LEU A 261 15.71 -27.67 -12.13
CA LEU A 261 15.23 -28.91 -12.74
C LEU A 261 15.91 -30.14 -12.11
N VAL A 262 17.24 -30.09 -11.92
CA VAL A 262 18.01 -31.17 -11.27
C VAL A 262 17.52 -31.39 -9.84
N LYS A 263 17.24 -30.33 -9.07
CA LYS A 263 16.65 -30.44 -7.73
C LYS A 263 15.27 -31.13 -7.73
N LYS A 264 14.54 -31.04 -8.84
CA LYS A 264 13.25 -31.72 -9.05
C LYS A 264 13.38 -33.09 -9.72
N ASN A 265 14.60 -33.66 -9.74
CA ASN A 265 14.92 -34.96 -10.32
C ASN A 265 14.64 -35.05 -11.83
N ILE A 266 14.71 -33.90 -12.53
CA ILE A 266 14.63 -33.82 -13.98
C ILE A 266 16.05 -33.96 -14.52
N ASN A 267 16.27 -34.98 -15.34
CA ASN A 267 17.56 -35.42 -15.87
C ASN A 267 17.49 -35.49 -17.42
N PRO A 268 18.60 -35.73 -18.12
CA PRO A 268 18.59 -35.77 -19.59
C PRO A 268 17.58 -36.74 -20.20
N GLU A 269 17.27 -37.86 -19.54
CA GLU A 269 16.35 -38.89 -20.04
C GLU A 269 14.88 -38.42 -20.04
N ASN A 270 14.47 -37.70 -18.99
CA ASN A 270 13.09 -37.19 -18.85
C ASN A 270 12.94 -35.70 -19.19
N PHE A 271 14.03 -35.02 -19.56
CA PHE A 271 14.05 -33.58 -19.81
C PHE A 271 13.08 -33.19 -20.93
N MET A 272 13.16 -33.86 -22.08
CA MET A 272 12.34 -33.52 -23.26
C MET A 272 10.85 -33.71 -22.99
N SER A 273 10.47 -34.82 -22.36
CA SER A 273 9.07 -35.10 -21.99
C SER A 273 8.55 -34.17 -20.90
N THR A 274 9.39 -33.76 -19.95
CA THR A 274 8.97 -32.91 -18.82
C THR A 274 8.94 -31.42 -19.16
N VAL A 275 9.97 -30.92 -19.84
CA VAL A 275 10.12 -29.48 -20.15
C VAL A 275 9.37 -29.11 -21.41
N PHE A 276 9.47 -29.92 -22.46
CA PHE A 276 8.90 -29.62 -23.79
C PHE A 276 7.61 -30.39 -24.10
N LYS A 277 7.19 -31.32 -23.23
CA LYS A 277 6.02 -32.19 -23.45
C LYS A 277 6.08 -32.97 -24.76
N THR A 278 7.29 -33.31 -25.21
CA THR A 278 7.50 -34.15 -26.40
C THR A 278 7.61 -35.60 -25.96
N SER A 279 6.91 -36.51 -26.64
CA SER A 279 7.08 -37.95 -26.42
C SER A 279 8.53 -38.38 -26.70
N PRO A 280 9.10 -39.36 -25.97
CA PRO A 280 10.37 -39.97 -26.36
C PRO A 280 10.23 -40.55 -27.77
N GLN A 281 11.23 -40.31 -28.63
CA GLN A 281 11.40 -41.04 -29.88
C GLN A 281 12.07 -42.39 -29.61
#